data_AF-A0A1G8GVD8-F1
#
_entry.id   AF-A0A1G8GVD8-F1
#
_cell.length_a   1.000
_cell.length_b   1.000
_cell.length_c   1.000
_cell.angle_alpha   90.00
_cell.angle_beta   90.00
_cell.angle_gamma   90.00
#
_symmetry.space_group_name_H-M   'P 1'
#
loop_
_entity.id
_entity.type
_entity.pdbx_description
1 polymer ?
#
loop_
_entity_poly.entity_id
_entity_poly.type
_entity_poly.pdbx_seq_one_letter_code
_entity_poly.pdbx_strand_id
1 'polypeptide(L)' 'MAKHMTYEGFLDEVTTLITEKYDVADEVAIAMVMRAQEDGFFSGHDDTPQICTLDRAHEDARTVFKKYKPA' A
#
# COMPACT_ATOMS: atom_id res chain seq x y z
N MET A 1 10.22 -13.77 -14.89
CA MET A 1 8.86 -13.74 -14.31
C MET A 1 8.84 -12.57 -13.36
N ALA A 2 8.00 -11.54 -13.58
CA ALA A 2 7.81 -10.52 -12.56
C ALA A 2 7.22 -11.21 -11.31
N LYS A 3 7.77 -10.93 -10.13
CA LYS A 3 7.22 -11.46 -8.87
C LYS A 3 5.94 -10.67 -8.59
N HIS A 4 4.81 -11.27 -8.93
CA HIS A 4 3.50 -10.75 -8.56
C HIS A 4 3.20 -11.20 -7.13
N MET A 5 2.85 -10.25 -6.28
CA MET A 5 2.46 -10.49 -4.90
C MET A 5 0.98 -10.87 -4.83
N THR A 6 0.60 -11.61 -3.79
CA THR A 6 -0.81 -11.74 -3.43
C THR A 6 -1.34 -10.38 -2.99
N TYR A 7 -2.66 -10.18 -3.01
CA TYR A 7 -3.28 -8.94 -2.53
C TYR A 7 -2.82 -8.59 -1.11
N GLU A 8 -2.94 -9.53 -0.18
CA GLU A 8 -2.48 -9.33 1.21
C GLU A 8 -0.98 -9.04 1.31
N GLY A 9 -0.15 -9.76 0.54
CA GLY A 9 1.30 -9.52 0.51
C GLY A 9 1.66 -8.16 -0.10
N PHE A 10 0.84 -7.66 -1.03
CA PHE A 10 1.00 -6.33 -1.60
C PHE A 10 0.64 -5.24 -0.59
N LEU A 11 -0.44 -5.43 0.19
CA LEU A 11 -0.81 -4.48 1.24
C LEU A 11 0.24 -4.41 2.37
N ASP A 12 0.80 -5.56 2.74
CA ASP A 12 1.89 -5.66 3.71
C ASP A 12 3.15 -4.93 3.20
N GLU A 13 3.50 -5.14 1.93
CA GLU A 13 4.62 -4.44 1.28
C GLU A 13 4.38 -2.92 1.21
N VAL A 14 3.18 -2.47 0.80
CA VAL A 14 2.84 -1.04 0.79
C VAL A 14 2.97 -0.44 2.19
N THR A 15 2.51 -1.15 3.22
CA THR A 15 2.60 -0.71 4.62
C THR A 15 4.07 -0.58 5.05
N THR A 16 4.87 -1.60 4.79
CA THR A 16 6.32 -1.63 5.08
C THR A 16 7.04 -0.48 4.36
N LEU A 17 6.72 -0.23 3.10
CA LEU A 17 7.32 0.86 2.34
C LEU A 17 6.93 2.25 2.87
N ILE A 18 5.74 2.40 3.46
CA ILE A 18 5.34 3.66 4.10
C ILE A 18 6.17 3.90 5.36
N THR A 19 6.36 2.87 6.20
CA THR A 19 7.15 3.00 7.43
C THR A 19 8.60 3.30 7.12
N GLU A 20 9.23 2.56 6.20
CA GLU A 20 10.63 2.71 5.83
C GLU A 20 10.94 4.03 5.11
N LYS A 21 10.07 4.48 4.19
CA LYS A 21 10.37 5.69 3.38
C LYS A 21 10.08 6.99 4.11
N TYR A 22 9.13 6.97 5.03
CA TYR A 22 8.62 8.20 5.66
C TYR A 22 8.85 8.26 7.16
N ASP A 23 9.54 7.26 7.74
CA ASP A 23 9.86 7.18 9.17
C ASP A 23 8.62 7.34 10.06
N VAL A 24 7.55 6.63 9.68
CA VAL A 24 6.29 6.60 10.43
C VAL A 24 6.15 5.27 11.15
N ALA A 25 5.54 5.30 12.34
CA ALA A 25 5.26 4.08 13.10
C ALA A 25 4.29 3.15 12.35
N ASP A 26 4.45 1.85 12.55
CA ASP A 26 3.64 0.80 11.91
C ASP A 26 2.14 1.03 12.08
N GLU A 27 1.69 1.36 13.30
CA GLU A 27 0.28 1.64 13.58
C GLU A 27 -0.29 2.78 12.72
N VAL A 28 0.55 3.80 12.46
CA VAL A 28 0.16 4.94 11.62
C VAL A 28 0.09 4.52 10.16
N ALA A 29 1.08 3.79 9.65
CA ALA A 29 1.08 3.28 8.28
C ALA A 29 -0.10 2.34 8.01
N ILE A 30 -0.37 1.41 8.93
CA ILE A 30 -1.53 0.51 8.89
C ILE A 30 -2.82 1.33 8.83
N ALA A 31 -2.97 2.36 9.70
CA ALA A 31 -4.15 3.21 9.67
C ALA A 31 -4.30 4.02 8.36
N MET A 32 -3.21 4.33 7.65
CA MET A 32 -3.29 4.95 6.32
C MET A 32 -3.79 3.94 5.27
N VAL A 33 -3.26 2.71 5.29
CA VAL A 33 -3.65 1.64 4.36
C VAL A 33 -5.09 1.21 4.58
N MET A 34 -5.53 1.05 5.84
CA MET A 34 -6.92 0.75 6.19
C MET A 34 -7.89 1.81 5.66
N ARG A 35 -7.56 3.10 5.84
CA ARG A 35 -8.37 4.21 5.27
C ARG A 35 -8.42 4.17 3.75
N ALA A 36 -7.30 3.82 3.10
CA ALA A 36 -7.27 3.66 1.65
C ALA A 36 -8.11 2.47 1.17
N GLN A 37 -8.14 1.37 1.93
CA GLN A 37 -9.01 0.22 1.66
C GLN A 37 -10.49 0.59 1.78
N GLU A 38 -10.87 1.32 2.84
CA GLU A 38 -12.25 1.83 3.02
C GLU A 38 -12.69 2.78 1.89
N ASP A 39 -11.76 3.60 1.37
CA ASP A 39 -11.97 4.47 0.21
C ASP A 39 -12.02 3.70 -1.14
N GLY A 40 -11.84 2.38 -1.13
CA GLY A 40 -11.84 1.53 -2.32
C GLY A 40 -10.60 1.67 -3.20
N PHE A 41 -9.53 2.31 -2.72
CA PHE A 41 -8.29 2.55 -3.50
C PHE A 41 -7.65 1.25 -3.99
N PHE A 42 -7.72 0.18 -3.20
CA PHE A 42 -7.09 -1.10 -3.51
C PHE A 42 -7.99 -2.10 -4.25
N SER A 43 -9.25 -1.76 -4.55
CA SER A 43 -10.19 -2.67 -5.23
C SER A 43 -9.61 -3.30 -6.51
N GLY A 44 -8.97 -2.51 -7.37
CA GLY A 44 -8.35 -3.01 -8.60
C GLY A 44 -7.16 -3.96 -8.39
N HIS A 45 -6.52 -3.95 -7.22
CA HIS A 45 -5.41 -4.86 -6.88
C HIS A 45 -5.93 -6.25 -6.52
N ASP A 46 -7.13 -6.34 -5.94
CA ASP A 46 -7.82 -7.59 -5.66
C ASP A 46 -8.33 -8.22 -6.98
N ASP A 47 -8.97 -7.42 -7.84
CA ASP A 47 -9.50 -7.88 -9.13
C ASP A 47 -8.40 -8.23 -10.15
N THR A 48 -7.26 -7.53 -10.11
CA THR A 48 -6.16 -7.69 -11.08
C THR A 48 -4.81 -7.89 -10.37
N PRO A 49 -4.53 -9.07 -9.79
CA PRO A 49 -3.30 -9.32 -9.04
C PRO A 49 -2.00 -9.14 -9.85
N GLN A 50 -2.08 -9.07 -11.18
CA GLN A 50 -0.92 -8.80 -12.04
C GLN A 50 -0.34 -7.39 -11.82
N ILE A 51 -1.12 -6.44 -11.29
CA ILE A 51 -0.62 -5.10 -10.95
C ILE A 51 0.11 -5.06 -9.61
N CYS A 52 0.00 -6.11 -8.78
CA CYS A 52 0.64 -6.23 -7.47
C CYS A 52 2.15 -6.50 -7.59
N THR A 53 2.89 -5.58 -8.18
CA THR A 53 4.35 -5.60 -8.35
C THR A 53 5.02 -4.70 -7.32
N LEU A 54 6.32 -4.87 -7.11
CA LEU A 54 7.08 -4.03 -6.17
C LEU A 54 7.10 -2.55 -6.60
N ASP A 55 7.23 -2.31 -7.92
CA ASP A 55 7.19 -0.95 -8.47
C ASP A 55 5.85 -0.28 -8.15
N ARG A 56 4.74 -1.03 -8.31
CA ARG A 56 3.42 -0.53 -7.97
C ARG A 56 3.26 -0.27 -6.47
N ALA A 57 3.79 -1.15 -5.63
CA ALA A 57 3.76 -0.97 -4.17
C ALA A 57 4.47 0.33 -3.75
N HIS A 58 5.58 0.68 -4.40
CA HIS A 58 6.26 1.97 -4.17
C HIS A 58 5.43 3.18 -4.60
N GLU A 59 4.74 3.11 -5.73
CA GLU A 59 3.84 4.18 -6.20
C GLU A 59 2.65 4.38 -5.26
N ASP A 60 2.07 3.27 -4.80
CA ASP A 60 0.90 3.28 -3.93
C ASP A 60 1.27 3.69 -2.51
N ALA A 61 2.40 3.26 -1.97
CA ALA A 61 2.94 3.76 -0.70
C ALA A 61 3.07 5.30 -0.71
N ARG A 62 3.60 5.87 -1.80
CA ARG A 62 3.70 7.33 -1.97
C ARG A 62 2.33 8.00 -2.05
N THR A 63 1.38 7.39 -2.75
CA THR A 63 0.02 7.94 -2.91
C THR A 63 -0.75 7.89 -1.60
N VAL A 64 -0.69 6.75 -0.91
CA VAL A 64 -1.33 6.51 0.37
C VAL A 64 -0.80 7.47 1.42
N PHE A 65 0.53 7.59 1.55
CA PHE A 65 1.13 8.54 2.50
C PHE A 65 0.68 9.99 2.24
N LYS A 66 0.64 10.42 0.97
CA LYS A 66 0.23 11.80 0.64
C LYS A 66 -1.24 12.08 0.95
N LYS A 67 -2.12 11.12 0.70
CA LYS A 67 -3.57 11.32 0.79
C LYS A 67 -4.14 11.01 2.18
N TYR A 68 -3.59 10.01 2.88
CA TYR A 68 -4.16 9.49 4.12
C TYR A 68 -3.30 9.71 5.36
N LYS A 69 -2.19 10.44 5.26
CA LYS A 69 -1.43 10.85 6.45
C LYS A 69 -2.34 11.56 7.46
N PRO A 70 -2.15 11.33 8.77
CA PRO A 70 -2.82 12.10 9.80
C PRO A 70 -2.49 13.60 9.65
N ALA A 71 -3.44 14.45 10.05
CA ALA A 71 -3.32 15.89 10.00
C ALA A 71 -2.25 16.41 10.97
#